data_AF-A0A2D0HA23-F1
#
_entry.id   AF-A0A2D0HA23-F1
#
_cell.length_a   1.000
_cell.length_b   1.000
_cell.length_c   1.000
_cell.angle_alpha   90.00
_cell.angle_beta   90.00
_cell.angle_gamma   90.00
#
_symmetry.space_group_name_H-M   'P 1'
#
loop_
_entity.id
_entity.type
_entity.pdbx_description
1 polymer ?
#
loop_
_entity_poly.entity_id
_entity_poly.type
_entity_poly.pdbx_seq_one_letter_code
_entity_poly.pdbx_strand_id
1 'polypeptide(L)'
;MGSSSLPGDRGTIDVGINSQGLVNAFAPDIADLNPSEQAYWSSFSSIPSGDICEEMFQTRMQNNPPHSPGTTELIEEALFQLDTIFQKQFSVPLFNDIKPDQKNLNSLSIGVFSSQYNDVLELAKILYGWVIETMQIGSLRDALTALGKPIDNKLRQIKLLENILMAKGIDQAQARSITAPLVALNELRGGSAHIGNPDLENCFRLMGESTIPQTPRKGWNLCVDAVVSCLNSIISAFAL
;
A
#
# COMPACT_ATOMS: atom_id res chain seq x y z
N MET A 1 5.47 -1.01 9.39
CA MET A 1 4.66 0.17 9.74
C MET A 1 4.21 -0.01 11.18
N GLY A 2 4.54 0.94 12.07
CA GLY A 2 4.00 0.95 13.43
C GLY A 2 2.61 1.58 13.41
N SER A 3 1.58 0.82 13.78
CA SER A 3 0.26 1.39 14.04
C SER A 3 0.23 1.89 15.48
N SER A 4 0.09 3.19 15.70
CA SER A 4 -0.16 3.72 17.04
C SER A 4 -1.56 3.31 17.49
N SER A 5 -1.65 2.67 18.65
CA SER A 5 -2.93 2.37 19.31
C SER A 5 -3.73 3.67 19.53
N LEU A 6 -5.05 3.65 19.30
CA LEU A 6 -5.91 4.77 19.67
C LEU A 6 -5.90 4.96 21.20
N PRO A 7 -6.00 6.20 21.71
CA PRO A 7 -6.16 6.43 23.14
C PRO A 7 -7.42 5.70 23.65
N GLY A 8 -7.22 4.62 24.42
CA GLY A 8 -8.31 3.84 25.04
C GLY A 8 -8.52 2.42 24.50
N ASP A 9 -7.86 2.02 23.40
CA ASP A 9 -7.78 0.60 23.01
C ASP A 9 -6.52 0.00 23.66
N ARG A 10 -6.66 -0.45 24.91
CA ARG A 10 -5.55 -0.71 25.85
C ARG A 10 -5.02 -2.15 25.84
N GLY A 11 -5.32 -2.92 24.79
CA GLY A 11 -4.95 -4.34 24.72
C GLY A 11 -3.54 -4.62 24.16
N THR A 12 -2.94 -3.65 23.47
CA THR A 12 -1.64 -3.82 22.81
C THR A 12 -0.65 -2.78 23.32
N ILE A 13 0.55 -3.21 23.72
CA ILE A 13 1.65 -2.30 24.07
C ILE A 13 2.37 -1.88 22.80
N ASP A 14 2.45 -0.56 22.57
CA ASP A 14 3.31 0.00 21.55
C ASP A 14 4.77 -0.09 22.03
N VAL A 15 5.64 -0.66 21.20
CA VAL A 15 7.06 -0.86 21.51
C VAL A 15 7.94 -0.19 20.45
N GLY A 16 9.10 0.30 20.88
CA GLY A 16 10.17 0.77 20.02
C GLY A 16 11.43 -0.07 20.19
N ILE A 17 12.38 0.05 19.26
CA ILE A 17 13.69 -0.57 19.36
C ILE A 17 14.75 0.53 19.37
N ASN A 18 15.68 0.51 20.32
CA ASN A 18 16.77 1.49 20.35
C ASN A 18 17.98 1.09 19.48
N SER A 19 18.98 1.97 19.46
CA SER A 19 20.23 1.79 18.71
C SER A 19 21.04 0.54 19.12
N GLN A 20 20.73 -0.09 20.25
CA GLN A 20 21.37 -1.33 20.72
C GLN A 20 20.51 -2.58 20.47
N GLY A 21 19.38 -2.44 19.77
CA GLY A 21 18.46 -3.54 19.50
C GLY A 21 17.59 -3.93 20.69
N LEU A 22 17.53 -3.11 21.75
CA LEU A 22 16.70 -3.36 22.92
C LEU A 22 15.29 -2.83 22.71
N VAL A 23 14.31 -3.61 23.18
CA VAL A 23 12.90 -3.21 23.18
C VAL A 23 12.66 -2.17 24.26
N ASN A 24 12.14 -1.00 23.88
CA ASN A 24 11.60 -0.01 24.79
C ASN A 24 10.08 -0.05 24.76
N ALA A 25 9.47 0.05 25.94
CA ALA A 25 8.04 0.19 26.14
C ALA A 25 7.78 1.26 27.20
N PHE A 26 6.62 1.92 27.14
CA PHE A 26 6.23 2.89 28.15
C PHE A 26 5.81 2.19 29.44
N ALA A 27 6.45 2.54 30.55
CA ALA A 27 6.13 1.96 31.86
C ALA A 27 4.64 2.11 32.26
N PRO A 28 3.95 3.23 31.97
CA PRO A 28 2.50 3.32 32.17
C PRO A 28 1.69 2.27 31.41
N ASP A 29 2.06 1.99 30.15
CA ASP A 29 1.37 1.00 29.31
C ASP A 29 1.56 -0.42 29.89
N ILE A 30 2.73 -0.72 30.48
CA ILE A 30 2.98 -1.99 31.21
C ILE A 30 2.18 -2.06 32.51
N ALA A 31 2.07 -0.95 33.25
CA ALA A 31 1.39 -0.92 34.54
C ALA A 31 -0.12 -1.26 34.44
N ASP A 32 -0.73 -1.02 33.28
CA ASP A 32 -2.14 -1.30 33.00
C ASP A 32 -2.39 -2.76 32.56
N LEU A 33 -1.35 -3.55 32.31
CA LEU A 33 -1.48 -4.97 31.93
C LEU A 33 -1.94 -5.86 33.10
N ASN A 34 -2.38 -7.08 32.79
CA ASN A 34 -2.66 -8.05 33.84
C ASN A 34 -1.35 -8.49 34.55
N PRO A 35 -1.42 -9.00 35.81
CA PRO A 35 -0.22 -9.33 36.58
C PRO A 35 0.71 -10.36 35.91
N SER A 36 0.17 -11.30 35.13
CA SER A 36 0.98 -12.28 34.41
C SER A 36 1.82 -11.65 33.31
N GLU A 37 1.25 -10.71 32.55
CA GLU A 37 2.00 -9.99 31.52
C GLU A 37 3.01 -9.01 32.14
N GLN A 38 2.66 -8.33 33.24
CA GLN A 38 3.61 -7.51 33.99
C GLN A 38 4.83 -8.33 34.46
N ALA A 39 4.58 -9.53 35.00
CA ALA A 39 5.66 -10.44 35.42
C ALA A 39 6.51 -10.90 34.23
N TYR A 40 5.90 -11.16 33.08
CA TYR A 40 6.62 -11.46 31.84
C TYR A 40 7.55 -10.31 31.44
N TRP A 41 7.05 -9.08 31.35
CA TRP A 41 7.85 -7.89 31.05
C TRP A 41 8.98 -7.67 32.05
N SER A 42 8.72 -7.86 33.34
CA SER A 42 9.72 -7.75 34.40
C SER A 42 10.84 -8.79 34.25
N SER A 43 10.53 -10.01 33.80
CA SER A 43 11.52 -11.08 33.64
C SER A 43 12.55 -10.83 32.54
N PHE A 44 12.21 -10.01 31.53
CA PHE A 44 13.11 -9.59 30.44
C PHE A 44 13.65 -8.17 30.62
N SER A 45 13.27 -7.49 31.70
CA SER A 45 13.76 -6.14 31.98
C SER A 45 15.25 -6.17 32.30
N SER A 46 16.00 -5.27 31.69
CA SER A 46 17.44 -5.12 31.90
C SER A 46 17.77 -3.71 32.37
N ILE A 47 18.99 -3.52 32.90
CA ILE A 47 19.49 -2.17 33.19
C ILE A 47 19.50 -1.38 31.88
N PRO A 48 18.98 -0.14 31.85
CA PRO A 48 18.95 0.66 30.64
C PRO A 48 20.34 0.72 29.98
N SER A 49 20.40 0.40 28.69
CA SER A 49 21.63 0.43 27.89
C SER A 49 21.32 1.03 26.52
N GLY A 50 22.17 1.95 26.08
CA GLY A 50 21.91 2.78 24.90
C GLY A 50 20.86 3.86 25.15
N ASP A 51 20.55 4.61 24.10
CA ASP A 51 19.54 5.66 24.13
C ASP A 51 18.12 5.08 24.13
N ILE A 52 17.14 5.92 24.40
CA ILE A 52 15.72 5.57 24.16
C ILE A 52 15.47 5.41 22.66
N CYS A 53 14.47 4.61 22.28
CA CYS A 53 13.99 4.57 20.91
C CYS A 53 13.51 5.97 20.47
N GLU A 54 14.21 6.57 19.51
CA GLU A 54 13.98 7.94 19.06
C GLU A 54 12.56 8.14 18.48
N GLU A 55 12.09 7.22 17.64
CA GLU A 55 10.74 7.29 17.05
C GLU A 55 9.64 7.28 18.13
N MET A 56 9.83 6.42 19.14
CA MET A 56 8.89 6.30 20.25
C MET A 56 8.92 7.54 21.15
N PHE A 57 10.10 8.09 21.41
CA PHE A 57 10.30 9.33 22.17
C PHE A 57 9.65 10.53 21.48
N GLN A 58 9.92 10.70 20.19
CA GLN A 58 9.35 11.75 19.35
C GLN A 58 7.82 11.70 19.33
N THR A 59 7.26 10.51 19.13
CA THR A 59 5.80 10.31 19.04
C THR A 59 5.10 10.51 20.39
N ARG A 60 5.61 9.91 21.47
CA ARG A 60 4.89 9.84 22.76
C ARG A 60 5.26 10.93 23.76
N MET A 61 6.46 11.49 23.69
CA MET A 61 6.93 12.51 24.65
C MET A 61 7.03 13.90 24.04
N GLN A 62 7.50 14.00 22.79
CA GLN A 62 7.67 15.30 22.14
C GLN A 62 6.44 15.78 21.36
N ASN A 63 5.47 14.89 21.10
CA ASN A 63 4.36 15.15 20.16
C ASN A 63 4.86 15.61 18.77
N ASN A 64 6.04 15.13 18.38
CA ASN A 64 6.67 15.43 17.10
C ASN A 64 6.97 14.11 16.38
N PRO A 65 5.94 13.33 16.01
CA PRO A 65 6.16 12.04 15.38
C PRO A 65 7.05 12.20 14.14
N PRO A 66 7.98 11.26 13.88
CA PRO A 66 8.82 11.30 12.70
C PRO A 66 7.93 11.37 11.44
N HIS A 67 8.41 12.09 10.43
CA HIS A 67 7.67 12.26 9.18
C HIS A 67 7.48 10.90 8.48
N SER A 68 6.32 10.28 8.72
CA SER A 68 5.88 9.12 7.96
C SER A 68 5.21 9.61 6.68
N PRO A 69 5.58 9.09 5.50
CA PRO A 69 4.95 9.51 4.27
C PRO A 69 3.45 9.22 4.31
N GLY A 70 2.65 10.19 3.86
CA GLY A 70 1.21 10.04 3.73
C GLY A 70 0.81 9.10 2.59
N THR A 71 -0.47 8.67 2.57
CA THR A 71 -1.04 7.83 1.50
C THR A 71 -0.71 8.34 0.10
N THR A 72 -0.91 9.63 -0.14
CA THR A 72 -0.67 10.24 -1.46
C THR A 72 0.81 10.31 -1.80
N GLU A 73 1.67 10.57 -0.82
CA GLU A 73 3.13 10.62 -1.03
C GLU A 73 3.67 9.24 -1.40
N LEU A 74 3.18 8.18 -0.74
CA LEU A 74 3.55 6.80 -1.07
C LEU A 74 3.17 6.43 -2.51
N ILE A 75 1.97 6.80 -2.95
CA ILE A 75 1.51 6.51 -4.31
C ILE A 75 2.30 7.33 -5.32
N GLU A 76 2.49 8.62 -5.07
CA GLU A 76 3.22 9.53 -5.94
C GLU A 76 4.66 9.07 -6.14
N GLU A 77 5.36 8.72 -5.05
CA GLU A 77 6.72 8.21 -5.10
C GLU A 77 6.81 6.90 -5.88
N ALA A 78 5.90 5.94 -5.65
CA ALA A 78 5.87 4.68 -6.37
C ALA A 78 5.60 4.87 -7.88
N LEU A 79 4.69 5.77 -8.25
CA LEU A 79 4.43 6.11 -9.65
C LEU A 79 5.66 6.77 -10.30
N PHE A 80 6.28 7.72 -9.61
CA PHE A 80 7.47 8.44 -10.10
C PHE A 80 8.66 7.49 -10.31
N GLN A 81 8.94 6.61 -9.35
CA GLN A 81 10.02 5.63 -9.47
C GLN A 81 9.77 4.64 -10.62
N LEU A 82 8.54 4.13 -10.73
CA LEU A 82 8.17 3.21 -11.80
C LEU A 82 8.28 3.89 -13.18
N ASP A 83 7.79 5.12 -13.32
CA ASP A 83 7.90 5.88 -14.56
C ASP A 83 9.37 6.11 -14.95
N THR A 84 10.20 6.52 -13.99
CA THR A 84 11.62 6.79 -14.20
C THR A 84 12.36 5.55 -14.72
N ILE A 85 12.11 4.38 -14.10
CA ILE A 85 12.75 3.12 -14.51
C ILE A 85 12.22 2.69 -15.88
N PHE A 86 10.91 2.79 -16.10
CA PHE A 86 10.29 2.44 -17.37
C PHE A 86 10.83 3.30 -18.51
N GLN A 87 10.89 4.62 -18.32
CA GLN A 87 11.42 5.56 -19.30
C GLN A 87 12.90 5.31 -19.58
N LYS A 88 13.71 5.01 -18.55
CA LYS A 88 15.11 4.64 -18.73
C LYS A 88 15.27 3.38 -19.60
N GLN A 89 14.36 2.41 -19.47
CA GLN A 89 14.45 1.14 -20.18
C GLN A 89 13.85 1.18 -21.60
N PHE A 90 12.76 1.92 -21.81
CA PHE A 90 12.00 1.91 -23.06
C PHE A 90 11.98 3.25 -23.80
N SER A 91 12.59 4.30 -23.23
CA SER A 91 12.67 5.66 -23.81
C SER A 91 11.31 6.33 -24.05
N VAL A 92 10.26 5.86 -23.38
CA VAL A 92 8.90 6.42 -23.42
C VAL A 92 8.35 6.52 -21.99
N PRO A 93 7.57 7.56 -21.64
CA PRO A 93 6.96 7.69 -20.31
C PRO A 93 5.85 6.64 -20.13
N LEU A 94 5.72 6.06 -18.95
CA LEU A 94 4.66 5.09 -18.65
C LEU A 94 3.35 5.79 -18.30
N PHE A 95 3.40 6.89 -17.56
CA PHE A 95 2.23 7.64 -17.13
C PHE A 95 2.13 8.98 -17.87
N ASN A 96 0.92 9.56 -17.92
CA ASN A 96 0.76 10.97 -18.25
C ASN A 96 0.84 11.84 -16.97
N ASP A 97 1.09 13.13 -17.15
CA ASP A 97 1.23 14.10 -16.04
C ASP A 97 -0.11 14.49 -15.37
N ILE A 98 -1.16 13.67 -15.53
CA ILE A 98 -2.47 13.96 -14.93
C ILE A 98 -2.46 13.51 -13.47
N LYS A 99 -2.67 14.47 -12.56
CA LYS A 99 -2.84 14.20 -11.12
C LYS A 99 -4.29 14.40 -10.68
N PRO A 100 -4.73 13.71 -9.61
CA PRO A 100 -6.02 14.02 -8.98
C PRO A 100 -6.05 15.46 -8.49
N ASP A 101 -7.24 16.07 -8.51
CA ASP A 101 -7.42 17.39 -7.92
C ASP A 101 -7.22 17.36 -6.39
N GLN A 102 -7.08 18.55 -5.78
CA GLN A 102 -6.82 18.66 -4.34
C GLN A 102 -7.91 18.00 -3.48
N LYS A 103 -9.16 18.01 -3.93
CA LYS A 103 -10.28 17.39 -3.20
C LYS A 103 -10.11 15.87 -3.16
N ASN A 104 -9.71 15.27 -4.27
CA ASN A 104 -9.45 13.86 -4.39
C ASN A 104 -8.20 13.45 -3.60
N LEU A 105 -7.12 14.23 -3.65
CA LEU A 105 -5.92 14.01 -2.82
C LEU A 105 -6.24 14.06 -1.32
N ASN A 106 -7.05 15.03 -0.89
CA ASN A 106 -7.50 15.12 0.49
C ASN A 106 -8.35 13.90 0.88
N SER A 107 -9.24 13.44 -0.01
CA SER A 107 -10.06 12.24 0.22
C SER A 107 -9.20 10.99 0.41
N LEU A 108 -8.19 10.78 -0.44
CA LEU A 108 -7.24 9.66 -0.31
C LEU A 108 -6.43 9.73 1.00
N SER A 109 -6.02 10.93 1.40
CA SER A 109 -5.23 11.15 2.61
C SER A 109 -6.04 10.89 3.89
N ILE A 110 -7.28 11.35 3.93
CA ILE A 110 -8.14 11.17 5.12
C ILE A 110 -8.73 9.75 5.14
N GLY A 111 -9.00 9.16 3.98
CA GLY A 111 -9.56 7.83 3.82
C GLY A 111 -11.06 7.76 4.13
N VAL A 112 -11.52 6.59 4.58
CA VAL A 112 -12.93 6.31 4.89
C VAL A 112 -13.44 7.14 6.07
N PHE A 113 -14.62 7.75 5.92
CA PHE A 113 -15.28 8.54 6.97
C PHE A 113 -16.50 7.84 7.58
N SER A 114 -17.21 7.03 6.80
CA SER A 114 -18.39 6.30 7.21
C SER A 114 -18.07 4.84 7.57
N SER A 115 -18.95 4.19 8.32
CA SER A 115 -18.85 2.74 8.57
C SER A 115 -19.31 1.90 7.38
N GLN A 116 -19.39 2.46 6.17
CA GLN A 116 -19.88 1.78 4.96
C GLN A 116 -18.77 1.57 3.94
N TYR A 117 -18.84 0.46 3.22
CA TYR A 117 -17.89 0.13 2.15
C TYR A 117 -17.99 1.03 0.92
N ASN A 118 -19.05 1.83 0.80
CA ASN A 118 -19.19 2.76 -0.33
C ASN A 118 -18.04 3.77 -0.40
N ASP A 119 -17.52 4.23 0.74
CA ASP A 119 -16.35 5.12 0.77
C ASP A 119 -15.11 4.45 0.19
N VAL A 120 -14.92 3.14 0.45
CA VAL A 120 -13.81 2.38 -0.14
C VAL A 120 -13.94 2.34 -1.66
N LEU A 121 -15.16 2.18 -2.18
CA LEU A 121 -15.42 2.16 -3.62
C LEU A 121 -15.15 3.53 -4.27
N GLU A 122 -15.53 4.62 -3.64
CA GLU A 122 -15.23 5.97 -4.13
C GLU A 122 -13.72 6.26 -4.12
N LEU A 123 -13.03 5.90 -3.04
CA LEU A 123 -11.58 6.06 -2.94
C LEU A 123 -10.85 5.18 -3.96
N ALA A 124 -11.33 3.95 -4.17
CA ALA A 124 -10.82 3.05 -5.21
C ALA A 124 -10.99 3.63 -6.62
N LYS A 125 -12.07 4.36 -6.91
CA LYS A 125 -12.21 5.04 -8.21
C LYS A 125 -11.16 6.12 -8.41
N ILE A 126 -10.92 6.95 -7.38
CA ILE A 126 -9.89 7.99 -7.44
C ILE A 126 -8.52 7.35 -7.67
N LEU A 127 -8.20 6.30 -6.90
CA LEU A 127 -6.94 5.59 -7.01
C LEU A 127 -6.78 4.90 -8.37
N TYR A 128 -7.84 4.28 -8.90
CA TYR A 128 -7.84 3.71 -10.25
C TYR A 128 -7.56 4.78 -11.32
N GLY A 129 -8.23 5.92 -11.24
CA GLY A 129 -8.02 7.03 -12.16
C GLY A 129 -6.56 7.48 -12.14
N TRP A 130 -5.97 7.57 -10.95
CA TRP A 130 -4.58 8.01 -10.79
C TRP A 130 -3.54 6.98 -11.22
N VAL A 131 -3.75 5.68 -10.96
CA VAL A 131 -2.75 4.63 -11.19
C VAL A 131 -2.92 3.94 -12.54
N ILE A 132 -4.16 3.69 -12.99
CA ILE A 132 -4.44 2.84 -14.16
C ILE A 132 -4.87 3.68 -15.37
N GLU A 133 -5.68 4.72 -15.20
CA GLU A 133 -6.11 5.56 -16.35
C GLU A 133 -5.00 6.46 -16.87
N THR A 134 -4.08 6.89 -16.01
CA THR A 134 -2.87 7.65 -16.40
C THR A 134 -1.85 6.79 -17.15
N MET A 135 -1.86 5.47 -16.96
CA MET A 135 -0.93 4.54 -17.58
C MET A 135 -1.17 4.43 -19.10
N GLN A 136 -0.15 4.75 -19.88
CA GLN A 136 -0.23 4.89 -21.33
C GLN A 136 -0.17 3.54 -22.03
N ILE A 137 -1.28 3.16 -22.67
CA ILE A 137 -1.38 1.94 -23.48
C ILE A 137 -0.36 1.95 -24.64
N GLY A 138 -0.10 3.12 -25.23
CA GLY A 138 0.91 3.27 -26.29
C GLY A 138 2.29 2.85 -25.80
N SER A 139 2.75 3.45 -24.71
CA SER A 139 4.05 3.18 -24.10
C SER A 139 4.23 1.71 -23.69
N LEU A 140 3.18 1.07 -23.15
CA LEU A 140 3.20 -0.36 -22.83
C LEU A 140 3.35 -1.24 -24.08
N ARG A 141 2.72 -0.86 -25.20
CA ARG A 141 2.85 -1.59 -26.48
C ARG A 141 4.23 -1.39 -27.10
N ASP A 142 4.78 -0.20 -26.98
CA ASP A 142 6.15 0.11 -27.43
C ASP A 142 7.17 -0.72 -26.63
N ALA A 143 6.99 -0.84 -25.31
CA ALA A 143 7.81 -1.69 -24.46
C ALA A 143 7.73 -3.18 -24.86
N LEU A 144 6.53 -3.72 -25.12
CA LEU A 144 6.39 -5.10 -25.60
C LEU A 144 7.09 -5.32 -26.96
N THR A 145 7.00 -4.33 -27.86
CA THR A 145 7.69 -4.38 -29.16
C THR A 145 9.20 -4.38 -28.98
N ALA A 146 9.73 -3.53 -28.11
CA ALA A 146 11.15 -3.50 -27.77
C ALA A 146 11.64 -4.82 -27.17
N LEU A 147 10.77 -5.56 -26.46
CA LEU A 147 11.04 -6.89 -25.92
C LEU A 147 10.79 -8.03 -26.94
N GLY A 148 10.51 -7.72 -28.21
CA GLY A 148 10.29 -8.69 -29.27
C GLY A 148 9.01 -9.52 -29.11
N LYS A 149 8.01 -9.01 -28.38
CA LYS A 149 6.70 -9.67 -28.20
C LYS A 149 5.67 -9.11 -29.18
N PRO A 150 4.72 -9.94 -29.66
CA PRO A 150 3.64 -9.45 -30.50
C PRO A 150 2.69 -8.55 -29.70
N ILE A 151 2.20 -7.49 -30.34
CA ILE A 151 1.15 -6.63 -29.76
C ILE A 151 -0.23 -7.22 -30.05
N ASP A 152 -1.01 -7.43 -28.99
CA ASP A 152 -2.46 -7.64 -29.09
C ASP A 152 -3.20 -6.33 -28.77
N ASN A 153 -3.89 -5.79 -29.77
CA ASN A 153 -4.63 -4.54 -29.66
C ASN A 153 -5.85 -4.61 -28.73
N LYS A 154 -6.30 -5.81 -28.35
CA LYS A 154 -7.40 -6.00 -27.39
C LYS A 154 -6.93 -5.86 -25.95
N LEU A 155 -5.63 -6.05 -25.68
CA LEU A 155 -5.10 -5.95 -24.34
C LEU A 155 -5.04 -4.49 -23.86
N ARG A 156 -5.31 -4.35 -22.57
CA ARG A 156 -5.37 -3.08 -21.82
C ARG A 156 -4.25 -3.04 -20.78
N GLN A 157 -4.14 -1.93 -20.07
CA GLN A 157 -3.01 -1.57 -19.20
C GLN A 157 -2.50 -2.73 -18.34
N ILE A 158 -3.36 -3.32 -17.50
CA ILE A 158 -2.99 -4.40 -16.58
C ILE A 158 -2.44 -5.63 -17.33
N LYS A 159 -3.11 -6.05 -18.41
CA LYS A 159 -2.69 -7.24 -19.18
C LYS A 159 -1.44 -7.00 -20.02
N LEU A 160 -1.26 -5.78 -20.51
CA LEU A 160 -0.01 -5.40 -21.17
C LEU A 160 1.15 -5.42 -20.17
N LEU A 161 0.94 -4.91 -18.95
CA LEU A 161 1.94 -4.94 -17.89
C LEU A 161 2.30 -6.37 -17.47
N GLU A 162 1.32 -7.26 -17.28
CA GLU A 162 1.56 -8.70 -17.06
C GLU A 162 2.45 -9.31 -18.15
N ASN A 163 2.17 -8.99 -19.43
CA ASN A 163 2.96 -9.49 -20.54
C ASN A 163 4.40 -8.94 -20.55
N ILE A 164 4.60 -7.69 -20.13
CA ILE A 164 5.95 -7.11 -20.00
C ILE A 164 6.72 -7.83 -18.89
N LEU A 165 6.09 -8.07 -17.73
CA LEU A 165 6.70 -8.83 -16.63
C LEU A 165 7.12 -10.23 -17.11
N MET A 166 6.24 -10.93 -17.83
CA MET A 166 6.57 -12.24 -18.42
C MET A 166 7.69 -12.17 -19.45
N ALA A 167 7.73 -11.12 -20.27
CA ALA A 167 8.82 -10.90 -21.23
C ALA A 167 10.16 -10.62 -20.54
N LYS A 168 10.16 -10.09 -19.31
CA LYS A 168 11.34 -9.94 -18.45
C LYS A 168 11.72 -11.20 -17.67
N GLY A 169 11.05 -12.33 -17.89
CA GLY A 169 11.40 -13.62 -17.30
C GLY A 169 10.68 -13.97 -16.00
N ILE A 170 9.70 -13.16 -15.58
CA ILE A 170 8.79 -13.50 -14.48
C ILE A 170 7.81 -14.58 -14.97
N ASP A 171 7.59 -15.63 -14.19
CA ASP A 171 6.64 -16.66 -14.60
C ASP A 171 5.18 -16.13 -14.60
N GLN A 172 4.30 -16.81 -15.33
CA GLN A 172 2.92 -16.35 -15.50
C GLN A 172 2.14 -16.26 -14.18
N ALA A 173 2.36 -17.19 -13.25
CA ALA A 173 1.65 -17.18 -11.97
C ALA A 173 2.12 -16.02 -11.10
N GLN A 174 3.43 -15.79 -11.04
CA GLN A 174 4.02 -14.66 -10.33
C GLN A 174 3.62 -13.32 -10.96
N ALA A 175 3.63 -13.19 -12.30
CA ALA A 175 3.21 -11.96 -12.97
C ALA A 175 1.75 -11.61 -12.65
N ARG A 176 0.85 -12.61 -12.66
CA ARG A 176 -0.55 -12.43 -12.25
C ARG A 176 -0.70 -12.08 -10.78
N SER A 177 0.13 -12.67 -9.92
CA SER A 177 0.12 -12.34 -8.49
C SER A 177 0.57 -10.90 -8.24
N ILE A 178 1.58 -10.42 -8.96
CA ILE A 178 2.08 -9.05 -8.87
C ILE A 178 0.98 -8.06 -9.29
N THR A 179 0.27 -8.32 -10.38
CA THR A 179 -0.76 -7.41 -10.92
C THR A 179 -2.15 -7.60 -10.32
N ALA A 180 -2.37 -8.61 -9.46
CA ALA A 180 -3.66 -8.91 -8.86
C ALA A 180 -4.30 -7.72 -8.12
N PRO A 181 -3.55 -6.89 -7.35
CA PRO A 181 -4.12 -5.70 -6.72
C PRO A 181 -4.68 -4.67 -7.71
N LEU A 182 -4.09 -4.54 -8.91
CA LEU A 182 -4.60 -3.65 -9.96
C LEU A 182 -5.90 -4.19 -10.59
N VAL A 183 -6.03 -5.52 -10.70
CA VAL A 183 -7.28 -6.17 -11.13
C VAL A 183 -8.39 -5.90 -10.11
N ALA A 184 -8.10 -6.10 -8.83
CA ALA A 184 -9.04 -5.80 -7.75
C ALA A 184 -9.45 -4.33 -7.75
N LEU A 185 -8.49 -3.41 -7.92
CA LEU A 185 -8.77 -1.97 -8.00
C LEU A 185 -9.72 -1.63 -9.17
N ASN A 186 -9.54 -2.27 -10.33
CA ASN A 186 -10.42 -2.12 -11.48
C ASN A 186 -11.85 -2.63 -11.20
N GLU A 187 -11.99 -3.74 -10.48
CA GLU A 187 -13.28 -4.29 -10.06
C GLU A 187 -13.98 -3.37 -9.03
N LEU A 188 -13.26 -2.94 -7.99
CA LEU A 188 -13.77 -2.04 -6.95
C LEU A 188 -14.26 -0.71 -7.53
N ARG A 189 -13.53 -0.13 -8.49
CA ARG A 189 -13.94 1.09 -9.20
C ARG A 189 -15.33 0.95 -9.83
N GLY A 190 -15.65 -0.21 -10.41
CA GLY A 190 -16.94 -0.48 -11.04
C GLY A 190 -18.10 -0.56 -10.05
N GLY A 191 -17.80 -0.87 -8.78
CA GLY A 191 -18.78 -1.23 -7.77
C GLY A 191 -19.65 -0.11 -7.22
N SER A 192 -19.21 1.15 -7.31
CA SER A 192 -20.05 2.27 -6.84
C SER A 192 -21.08 2.75 -7.89
N ALA A 193 -20.95 2.31 -9.15
CA ALA A 193 -22.07 2.45 -10.07
C ALA A 193 -23.18 1.47 -9.63
N HIS A 194 -24.39 1.97 -9.38
CA HIS A 194 -25.57 1.27 -8.81
C HIS A 194 -26.03 -0.05 -9.51
N ILE A 195 -25.27 -0.61 -10.44
CA ILE A 195 -25.67 -1.73 -11.31
C ILE A 195 -24.96 -3.05 -10.97
N GLY A 196 -23.91 -3.05 -10.13
CA GLY A 196 -23.32 -4.30 -9.65
C GLY A 196 -22.51 -4.09 -8.38
N ASN A 197 -22.95 -4.69 -7.27
CA ASN A 197 -22.11 -4.77 -6.07
C ASN A 197 -20.87 -5.60 -6.45
N PRO A 198 -19.64 -5.08 -6.31
CA PRO A 198 -18.45 -5.84 -6.67
C PRO A 198 -18.35 -7.05 -5.74
N ASP A 199 -17.74 -8.12 -6.22
CA ASP A 199 -17.38 -9.24 -5.37
C ASP A 199 -16.23 -8.81 -4.44
N LEU A 200 -16.61 -8.19 -3.32
CA LEU A 200 -15.67 -7.64 -2.34
C LEU A 200 -14.74 -8.72 -1.80
N GLU A 201 -15.25 -9.93 -1.58
CA GLU A 201 -14.45 -11.05 -1.08
C GLU A 201 -13.35 -11.41 -2.09
N ASN A 202 -13.69 -11.52 -3.38
CA ASN A 202 -12.70 -11.75 -4.42
C ASN A 202 -11.70 -10.59 -4.55
N CYS A 203 -12.18 -9.33 -4.48
CA CYS A 203 -11.31 -8.15 -4.56
C CYS A 203 -10.27 -8.14 -3.44
N PHE A 204 -10.67 -8.35 -2.19
CA PHE A 204 -9.75 -8.36 -1.05
C PHE A 204 -8.82 -9.59 -1.07
N ARG A 205 -9.28 -10.72 -1.60
CA ARG A 205 -8.43 -11.89 -1.86
C ARG A 205 -7.31 -11.60 -2.86
N LEU A 206 -7.62 -10.89 -3.94
CA LEU A 206 -6.61 -10.44 -4.90
C LEU A 206 -5.64 -9.40 -4.32
N MET A 207 -6.00 -8.75 -3.21
CA MET A 207 -5.15 -7.85 -2.45
C MET A 207 -4.39 -8.52 -1.29
N GLY A 208 -4.55 -9.85 -1.12
CA GLY A 208 -3.81 -10.64 -0.15
C GLY A 208 -4.54 -10.97 1.16
N GLU A 209 -5.82 -10.62 1.28
CA GLU A 209 -6.61 -10.91 2.48
C GLU A 209 -7.57 -12.09 2.27
N SER A 210 -7.75 -12.94 3.27
CA SER A 210 -8.57 -14.15 3.15
C SER A 210 -10.07 -13.90 3.25
N THR A 211 -10.48 -12.78 3.84
CA THR A 211 -11.87 -12.43 4.11
C THR A 211 -12.11 -10.94 3.90
N ILE A 212 -13.37 -10.51 3.86
CA ILE A 212 -13.68 -9.08 3.84
C ILE A 212 -13.20 -8.46 5.15
N PRO A 213 -12.40 -7.38 5.13
CA PRO A 213 -11.94 -6.73 6.35
C PRO A 213 -13.10 -6.33 7.26
N GLN A 214 -12.89 -6.41 8.58
CA GLN A 214 -13.96 -6.15 9.55
C GLN A 214 -14.49 -4.71 9.51
N THR A 215 -13.66 -3.77 9.06
CA THR A 215 -14.05 -2.36 8.95
C THR A 215 -13.65 -1.82 7.57
N PRO A 216 -14.42 -0.88 7.00
CA PRO A 216 -14.05 -0.30 5.71
C PRO A 216 -12.75 0.51 5.77
N ARG A 217 -12.39 1.06 6.95
CA ARG A 217 -11.06 1.66 7.18
C ARG A 217 -9.93 0.65 6.95
N LYS A 218 -10.05 -0.56 7.53
CA LYS A 218 -9.07 -1.64 7.27
C LYS A 218 -9.07 -2.03 5.80
N GLY A 219 -10.25 -2.10 5.16
CA GLY A 219 -10.37 -2.33 3.72
C GLY A 219 -9.63 -1.29 2.87
N TRP A 220 -9.77 0.01 3.19
CA TRP A 220 -9.06 1.07 2.48
C TRP A 220 -7.54 1.01 2.67
N ASN A 221 -7.08 0.79 3.91
CA ASN A 221 -5.65 0.65 4.18
C ASN A 221 -5.05 -0.53 3.39
N LEU A 222 -5.74 -1.68 3.38
CA LEU A 222 -5.36 -2.84 2.57
C LEU A 222 -5.27 -2.49 1.08
N CYS A 223 -6.25 -1.75 0.52
CA CYS A 223 -6.21 -1.31 -0.87
C CYS A 223 -4.94 -0.49 -1.18
N VAL A 224 -4.62 0.48 -0.32
CA VAL A 224 -3.43 1.33 -0.50
C VAL A 224 -2.16 0.48 -0.42
N ASP A 225 -2.01 -0.32 0.64
CA ASP A 225 -0.83 -1.15 0.88
C ASP A 225 -0.61 -2.15 -0.26
N ALA A 226 -1.66 -2.81 -0.72
CA ALA A 226 -1.59 -3.77 -1.81
C ALA A 226 -1.21 -3.11 -3.15
N VAL A 227 -1.74 -1.92 -3.45
CA VAL A 227 -1.40 -1.18 -4.67
C VAL A 227 0.04 -0.68 -4.63
N VAL A 228 0.48 -0.09 -3.53
CA VAL A 228 1.87 0.38 -3.36
C VAL A 228 2.85 -0.81 -3.43
N SER A 229 2.54 -1.92 -2.76
CA SER A 229 3.34 -3.14 -2.80
C SER A 229 3.42 -3.74 -4.21
N CYS A 230 2.31 -3.74 -4.95
CA CYS A 230 2.26 -4.12 -6.36
C CYS A 230 3.21 -3.24 -7.20
N LEU A 231 3.11 -1.92 -7.10
CA LEU A 231 3.99 -0.98 -7.84
C LEU A 231 5.47 -1.21 -7.50
N ASN A 232 5.80 -1.38 -6.23
CA ASN A 232 7.18 -1.67 -5.78
C ASN A 232 7.70 -3.04 -6.29
N SER A 233 6.81 -4.03 -6.39
CA SER A 233 7.15 -5.34 -6.97
C SER A 233 7.41 -5.23 -8.47
N ILE A 234 6.63 -4.40 -9.18
CA ILE A 234 6.86 -4.09 -10.60
C ILE A 234 8.20 -3.35 -10.75
N ILE A 235 8.46 -2.32 -9.95
CA ILE A 235 9.75 -1.60 -9.92
C ILE A 235 10.93 -2.58 -9.78
N SER A 236 10.83 -3.50 -8.82
CA SER A 236 11.86 -4.51 -8.58
C SER A 236 12.05 -5.44 -9.78
N ALA A 237 10.96 -5.84 -10.45
CA ALA A 237 11.03 -6.66 -11.66
C ALA A 237 11.63 -5.92 -12.86
N PHE A 238 11.48 -4.59 -12.92
CA PHE A 238 12.06 -3.77 -13.99
C PHE A 238 13.55 -3.49 -13.77
N ALA A 239 14.03 -3.54 -12.52
CA ALA A 239 15.43 -3.37 -12.16
C ALA A 239 16.33 -4.58 -12.48
N LEU A 240 15.75 -5.75 -12.79
CA LEU A 240 16.45 -6.96 -13.25
C LEU A 240 16.82 -6.89 -14.73
#